data_AF-A0A1V8MAU7-F1
#
_entry.id   AF-A0A1V8MAU7-F1
#
_cell.length_a   1.000
_cell.length_b   1.000
_cell.length_c   1.000
_cell.angle_alpha   90.00
_cell.angle_beta   90.00
_cell.angle_gamma   90.00
#
_symmetry.space_group_name_H-M   'P 1'
#
loop_
_entity.id
_entity.type
_entity.pdbx_description
1 polymer ?
#
loop_
_entity_poly.entity_id
_entity_poly.type
_entity_poly.pdbx_seq_one_letter_code
_entity_poly.pdbx_strand_id
1 'polypeptide(L)'
;MKYVYLALNWFFGVLFLLIGIVILFGVPSHGLSFILISLLLLPPFRNFVYLITKKKLSVKIRSISILVLFIALGYFNYQYREQERVTQELIAQKAQEKAEKVAAIRQQNLDYFNENSTKILNQLKMALGNSDYKGVVSLSEKYLPSKNKELMDLQEKAKSGLIAIAKAEEEAKVKEKTKEILAKLKKIPVSQYETNLALYKELVAYNPNDDKYKNKLSFYSVKVKEAKEKLRIKEEKSRNEREAKLAKFGKAPVQSPWDGSYREVERYLERYANDPDSIEIDNCTPVSQNKNGWQVGCNYRGRNAFGGMVRQFSWFTIVHGMVIEKH
;
A
#
# COMPACT_ATOMS: atom_id res chain seq x y z
N MET A 1 2.36 8.59 64.06
CA MET A 1 1.62 7.37 63.65
C MET A 1 0.52 7.61 62.61
N LYS A 2 -0.31 8.67 62.69
CA LYS A 2 -1.41 8.91 61.72
C LYS A 2 -0.95 9.08 60.26
N TYR A 3 0.16 9.80 60.02
CA TYR A 3 0.70 10.02 58.67
C TYR A 3 1.29 8.76 58.04
N VAL A 4 1.96 7.91 58.84
CA VAL A 4 2.51 6.63 58.38
C VAL A 4 1.39 5.69 57.91
N TYR A 5 0.31 5.57 58.69
CA TYR A 5 -0.86 4.77 58.30
C TYR A 5 -1.55 5.30 57.03
N LEU A 6 -1.59 6.63 56.86
CA LEU A 6 -2.16 7.24 55.66
C LEU A 6 -1.30 6.97 54.42
N ALA A 7 0.03 7.10 54.53
CA ALA A 7 0.98 6.83 53.47
C ALA A 7 0.93 5.36 53.03
N LEU A 8 0.87 4.42 53.98
CA LEU A 8 0.76 2.98 53.69
C LEU A 8 -0.54 2.64 52.96
N ASN A 9 -1.68 3.21 53.38
CA ASN A 9 -2.96 2.99 52.69
C ASN A 9 -2.94 3.52 51.25
N TRP A 10 -2.29 4.66 51.01
CA TRP A 10 -2.12 5.18 49.65
C TRP A 10 -1.24 4.27 48.81
N PHE A 11 -0.09 3.87 49.35
CA PHE A 11 0.85 3.00 48.66
C PHE A 11 0.22 1.66 48.28
N PHE A 12 -0.34 0.93 49.24
CA PHE A 12 -0.97 -0.36 48.98
C PHE A 12 -2.26 -0.23 48.17
N GLY A 13 -3.04 0.84 48.36
CA GLY A 13 -4.24 1.09 47.58
C GLY A 13 -3.95 1.30 46.09
N VAL A 14 -2.95 2.13 45.75
CA VAL A 14 -2.54 2.33 44.36
C VAL A 14 -1.90 1.07 43.79
N LEU A 15 -1.04 0.39 44.56
CA LEU A 15 -0.39 -0.85 44.12
C LEU A 15 -1.43 -1.93 43.76
N PHE A 16 -2.39 -2.20 44.66
CA PHE A 16 -3.43 -3.18 44.39
C PHE A 16 -4.40 -2.75 43.28
N LEU A 17 -4.61 -1.44 43.08
CA LEU A 17 -5.40 -0.96 41.95
C LEU A 17 -4.72 -1.31 40.63
N LEU A 18 -3.42 -1.00 40.52
CA LEU A 18 -2.63 -1.27 39.31
C LEU A 18 -2.53 -2.77 39.03
N ILE A 19 -2.20 -3.58 40.05
CA ILE A 19 -2.17 -5.03 39.94
C ILE A 19 -3.54 -5.58 39.53
N GLY A 20 -4.61 -5.09 40.16
CA GLY A 20 -5.98 -5.50 39.85
C GLY A 20 -6.39 -5.20 38.42
N ILE A 21 -6.07 -4.00 37.90
CA ILE A 21 -6.34 -3.62 36.51
C ILE A 21 -5.59 -4.52 35.53
N VAL A 22 -4.31 -4.79 35.78
CA VAL A 22 -3.50 -5.67 34.91
C VAL A 22 -4.07 -7.10 34.89
N ILE A 23 -4.41 -7.65 36.05
CA ILE A 23 -4.90 -9.03 36.17
C ILE A 23 -6.33 -9.18 35.62
N LEU A 24 -7.13 -8.11 35.62
CA LEU A 24 -8.53 -8.13 35.16
C LEU A 24 -8.69 -8.68 33.74
N PHE A 25 -7.70 -8.43 32.87
CA PHE A 25 -7.73 -8.90 31.48
C PHE A 25 -7.45 -10.41 31.33
N GLY A 26 -6.78 -11.03 32.30
CA GLY A 26 -6.48 -12.46 32.28
C GLY A 26 -7.46 -13.28 33.11
N VAL A 27 -7.61 -12.92 34.39
CA VAL A 27 -8.46 -13.64 35.34
C VAL A 27 -9.35 -12.64 36.08
N PRO A 28 -10.55 -12.32 35.54
CA PRO A 28 -11.39 -11.23 36.03
C PRO A 28 -11.72 -11.30 37.51
N SER A 29 -11.94 -12.51 38.05
CA SER A 29 -12.23 -12.72 39.48
C SER A 29 -11.09 -12.25 40.39
N HIS A 30 -9.85 -12.46 39.98
CA HIS A 30 -8.66 -12.07 40.75
C HIS A 30 -8.44 -10.56 40.67
N GLY A 31 -8.60 -9.99 39.46
CA GLY A 31 -8.53 -8.55 39.24
C GLY A 31 -9.56 -7.78 40.08
N LEU A 32 -10.81 -8.26 40.10
CA LEU A 32 -11.88 -7.67 40.91
C LEU A 32 -11.58 -7.70 42.41
N SER A 33 -11.04 -8.80 42.95
CA SER A 33 -10.65 -8.87 44.37
C SER A 33 -9.59 -7.82 44.72
N PHE A 34 -8.56 -7.62 43.89
CA PHE A 34 -7.53 -6.60 44.11
C PHE A 34 -8.07 -5.17 43.99
N ILE A 35 -8.98 -4.91 43.04
CA ILE A 35 -9.65 -3.61 42.91
C ILE A 35 -10.51 -3.33 44.15
N LEU A 36 -11.28 -4.30 44.65
CA LEU A 36 -12.09 -4.13 45.86
C LEU A 36 -11.23 -3.88 47.11
N ILE A 37 -10.09 -4.57 47.24
CA ILE A 37 -9.11 -4.31 48.32
C ILE A 37 -8.56 -2.88 48.20
N SER A 38 -8.21 -2.44 46.99
CA SER A 38 -7.75 -1.07 46.73
C SER A 38 -8.78 -0.01 47.14
N LEU A 39 -10.05 -0.19 46.77
CA LEU A 39 -11.14 0.71 47.14
C LEU A 39 -11.31 0.84 48.67
N LEU A 40 -11.11 -0.23 49.43
CA LEU A 40 -11.17 -0.21 50.90
C LEU A 40 -9.99 0.54 51.54
N LEU A 41 -8.83 0.59 50.88
CA LEU A 41 -7.62 1.24 51.36
C LEU A 41 -7.58 2.74 51.02
N LEU A 42 -7.97 3.11 49.79
CA LEU A 42 -7.81 4.46 49.24
C LEU A 42 -8.69 5.51 49.94
N PRO A 43 -8.10 6.59 50.50
CA PRO A 43 -8.87 7.64 51.19
C PRO A 43 -9.97 8.32 50.37
N PRO A 44 -9.80 8.64 49.06
CA PRO A 44 -10.84 9.26 48.25
C PRO A 44 -12.13 8.44 48.20
N PHE A 45 -12.02 7.13 48.05
CA PHE A 45 -13.19 6.25 48.00
C PHE A 45 -13.89 6.16 49.37
N ARG A 46 -13.13 6.17 50.46
CA ARG A 46 -13.72 6.19 51.82
C ARG A 46 -14.52 7.47 52.07
N ASN A 47 -14.01 8.60 51.61
CA ASN A 47 -14.72 9.88 51.70
C ASN A 47 -16.00 9.85 50.85
N PHE A 48 -15.92 9.28 49.64
CA PHE A 48 -17.07 9.09 48.77
C PHE A 48 -18.17 8.21 49.40
N VAL A 49 -17.82 7.05 49.97
CA VAL A 49 -18.77 6.17 50.67
C VAL A 49 -19.39 6.87 51.88
N TYR A 50 -18.61 7.65 52.64
CA TYR A 50 -19.12 8.43 53.76
C TYR A 50 -20.10 9.53 53.32
N LEU A 51 -19.84 10.20 52.19
CA LEU A 51 -20.75 11.22 51.64
C LEU A 51 -22.13 10.64 51.34
N ILE A 52 -22.17 9.43 50.78
CA ILE A 52 -23.41 8.72 50.39
C ILE A 52 -24.11 8.10 51.61
N THR A 53 -23.38 7.33 52.42
CA THR A 53 -23.98 6.50 53.47
C THR A 53 -24.08 7.20 54.82
N LYS A 54 -23.41 8.35 54.99
CA LYS A 54 -23.22 9.09 56.26
C LYS A 54 -22.64 8.23 57.40
N LYS A 55 -22.14 7.03 57.12
CA LYS A 55 -21.56 6.09 58.08
C LYS A 55 -20.05 5.96 57.85
N LYS A 56 -19.26 6.09 58.92
CA LYS A 56 -17.80 5.88 58.85
C LYS A 56 -17.50 4.39 58.94
N LEU A 57 -16.84 3.83 57.92
CA LEU A 57 -16.34 2.47 58.00
C LEU A 57 -15.26 2.37 59.08
N SER A 58 -15.53 1.57 60.12
CA SER A 58 -14.57 1.34 61.20
C SER A 58 -13.31 0.65 60.67
N VAL A 59 -12.18 0.81 61.37
CA VAL A 59 -10.93 0.12 61.00
C VAL A 59 -11.13 -1.40 61.07
N LYS A 60 -11.85 -1.90 62.08
CA LYS A 60 -12.10 -3.33 62.30
C LYS A 60 -12.84 -3.98 61.12
N ILE A 61 -13.93 -3.35 60.66
CA ILE A 61 -14.73 -3.89 59.55
C ILE A 61 -13.88 -3.98 58.28
N ARG A 62 -13.06 -2.96 57.99
CA ARG A 62 -12.19 -2.93 56.80
C ARG A 62 -11.15 -4.03 56.82
N SER A 63 -10.47 -4.21 57.95
CA SER A 63 -9.47 -5.27 58.10
C SER A 63 -10.10 -6.65 57.88
N ILE A 64 -11.31 -6.87 58.39
CA ILE A 64 -12.07 -8.12 58.18
C ILE A 64 -12.44 -8.29 56.70
N SER A 65 -12.98 -7.25 56.03
CA SER A 65 -13.33 -7.32 54.62
C SER A 65 -12.13 -7.61 53.71
N ILE A 66 -10.98 -6.98 53.99
CA ILE A 66 -9.74 -7.26 53.26
C ILE A 66 -9.30 -8.71 53.46
N LEU A 67 -9.34 -9.21 54.70
CA LEU A 67 -8.99 -10.60 55.00
C LEU A 67 -9.92 -11.59 54.28
N VAL A 68 -11.23 -11.32 54.25
CA VAL A 68 -12.20 -12.14 53.50
C VAL A 68 -11.91 -12.12 52.00
N LEU A 69 -11.56 -10.96 51.43
CA LEU A 69 -11.19 -10.86 50.01
C LEU A 69 -9.91 -11.62 49.68
N PHE A 70 -8.92 -11.66 50.58
CA PHE A 70 -7.73 -12.49 50.39
C PHE A 70 -8.04 -13.99 50.47
N ILE A 71 -8.93 -14.42 51.36
CA ILE A 71 -9.38 -15.82 51.42
C ILE A 71 -10.11 -16.20 50.12
N ALA A 72 -11.03 -15.33 49.66
CA ALA A 72 -11.75 -15.54 48.40
C ALA A 72 -10.77 -15.62 47.21
N LEU A 73 -9.79 -14.71 47.16
CA LEU A 73 -8.73 -14.73 46.15
C LEU A 73 -7.93 -16.04 46.19
N GLY A 74 -7.56 -16.53 47.38
CA GLY A 74 -6.90 -17.83 47.55
C GLY A 74 -7.75 -18.99 47.01
N TYR A 75 -9.05 -19.01 47.32
CA TYR A 75 -9.98 -20.01 46.81
C TYR A 75 -10.13 -19.97 45.28
N PHE A 76 -10.28 -18.78 44.69
CA PHE A 76 -10.35 -18.62 43.23
C PHE A 76 -9.04 -19.02 42.53
N ASN A 77 -7.88 -18.74 43.12
CA ASN A 77 -6.59 -19.18 42.58
C ASN A 77 -6.50 -20.71 42.57
N TYR A 78 -6.94 -21.36 43.66
CA TYR A 78 -6.96 -22.82 43.75
C TYR A 78 -7.86 -23.44 42.66
N GLN A 79 -9.11 -22.95 42.54
CA GLN A 79 -10.07 -23.41 41.53
C GLN A 79 -9.56 -23.19 40.09
N TYR A 80 -9.00 -22.02 39.81
CA TYR A 80 -8.46 -21.69 38.48
C TYR A 80 -7.32 -22.63 38.09
N ARG A 81 -6.37 -22.86 39.01
CA ARG A 81 -5.25 -23.79 38.76
C ARG A 81 -5.72 -25.22 38.54
N GLU A 82 -6.73 -25.67 39.27
CA GLU A 82 -7.28 -27.01 39.12
C GLU A 82 -7.96 -27.19 37.75
N GLN A 83 -8.75 -26.19 37.32
CA GLN A 83 -9.39 -26.21 36.01
C GLN A 83 -8.37 -26.19 34.85
N GLU A 84 -7.30 -25.42 34.98
CA GLU A 84 -6.22 -25.36 34.00
C GLU A 84 -5.49 -26.71 33.90
N ARG A 85 -5.18 -27.36 35.03
CA ARG A 85 -4.59 -28.70 35.08
C ARG A 85 -5.46 -29.73 34.37
N VAL A 86 -6.76 -29.81 34.71
CA VAL A 86 -7.71 -30.74 34.06
C VAL A 86 -7.79 -30.48 32.56
N THR A 87 -7.77 -29.21 32.14
CA THR A 87 -7.81 -28.85 30.72
C THR A 87 -6.55 -29.29 29.98
N GLN A 88 -5.37 -29.08 30.58
CA GLN A 88 -4.10 -29.54 30.01
C GLN A 88 -4.02 -31.07 29.94
N GLU A 89 -4.46 -31.77 30.98
CA GLU A 89 -4.54 -33.24 31.00
C GLU A 89 -5.47 -33.75 29.91
N LEU A 90 -6.63 -33.13 29.71
CA LEU A 90 -7.56 -33.50 28.64
C LEU A 90 -6.96 -33.27 27.24
N ILE A 91 -6.22 -32.17 27.06
CA ILE A 91 -5.50 -31.89 25.80
C ILE A 91 -4.42 -32.94 25.56
N ALA A 92 -3.64 -33.27 26.59
CA ALA A 92 -2.60 -34.29 26.54
C ALA A 92 -3.19 -35.68 26.25
N GLN A 93 -4.28 -36.07 26.91
CA GLN A 93 -4.99 -37.32 26.65
C GLN A 93 -5.53 -37.39 25.22
N LYS A 94 -6.16 -36.31 24.72
CA LYS A 94 -6.64 -36.26 23.33
C LYS A 94 -5.50 -36.32 22.31
N ALA A 95 -4.36 -35.71 22.63
CA ALA A 95 -3.17 -35.78 21.78
C ALA A 95 -2.60 -37.20 21.76
N GLN A 96 -2.55 -37.85 22.93
CA GLN A 96 -2.09 -39.23 23.07
C GLN A 96 -3.03 -40.21 22.36
N GLU A 97 -4.35 -40.11 22.57
CA GLU A 97 -5.35 -40.95 21.89
C GLU A 97 -5.24 -40.81 20.36
N LYS A 98 -5.03 -39.58 19.86
CA LYS A 98 -4.78 -39.35 18.43
C LYS A 98 -3.49 -40.02 17.97
N ALA A 99 -2.41 -39.89 18.73
CA ALA A 99 -1.13 -40.51 18.41
C ALA A 99 -1.24 -42.05 18.40
N GLU A 100 -1.94 -42.63 19.36
CA GLU A 100 -2.22 -44.07 19.46
C GLU A 100 -3.07 -44.55 18.29
N LYS A 101 -4.13 -43.83 17.92
CA LYS A 101 -4.94 -44.14 16.72
C LYS A 101 -4.09 -44.10 15.44
N VAL A 102 -3.23 -43.10 15.29
CA VAL A 102 -2.32 -43.00 14.14
C VAL A 102 -1.31 -44.14 14.14
N ALA A 103 -0.75 -44.50 15.30
CA ALA A 103 0.16 -45.64 15.44
C ALA A 103 -0.53 -46.97 15.12
N ALA A 104 -1.76 -47.17 15.60
CA ALA A 104 -2.57 -48.36 15.31
C ALA A 104 -2.88 -48.48 13.81
N ILE A 105 -3.28 -47.38 13.14
CA ILE A 105 -3.50 -47.36 11.69
C ILE A 105 -2.20 -47.67 10.94
N ARG A 106 -1.06 -47.12 11.37
CA ARG A 106 0.24 -47.41 10.76
C ARG A 106 0.60 -48.88 10.90
N GLN A 107 0.37 -49.46 12.08
CA GLN A 107 0.61 -50.88 12.32
C GLN A 107 -0.30 -51.75 11.45
N GLN A 108 -1.61 -51.45 11.41
CA GLN A 108 -2.57 -52.16 10.56
C GLN A 108 -2.19 -52.08 9.07
N ASN A 109 -1.72 -50.93 8.60
CA ASN A 109 -1.24 -50.78 7.23
C ASN A 109 0.02 -51.62 6.97
N LEU A 110 0.94 -51.70 7.95
CA LEU A 110 2.15 -52.50 7.86
C LEU A 110 1.81 -54.00 7.82
N ASP A 111 0.92 -54.46 8.69
CA ASP A 111 0.47 -55.85 8.73
C ASP A 111 -0.23 -56.23 7.41
N TYR A 112 -1.15 -55.38 6.95
CA TYR A 112 -1.81 -55.55 5.66
C TYR A 112 -0.82 -55.59 4.49
N PHE A 113 0.21 -54.74 4.52
CA PHE A 113 1.25 -54.74 3.50
C PHE A 113 2.07 -56.04 3.52
N ASN A 114 2.45 -56.52 4.70
CA ASN A 114 3.22 -57.76 4.83
C ASN A 114 2.45 -58.96 4.24
N GLU A 115 1.14 -59.03 4.45
CA GLU A 115 0.27 -60.08 3.91
C GLU A 115 -0.02 -59.92 2.40
N ASN A 116 -0.08 -58.68 1.89
CA ASN A 116 -0.55 -58.38 0.53
C ASN A 116 0.52 -57.73 -0.35
N SER A 117 1.79 -57.83 0.03
CA SER A 117 2.91 -57.10 -0.58
C SER A 117 2.96 -57.24 -2.11
N THR A 118 2.83 -58.47 -2.61
CA THR A 118 2.89 -58.75 -4.06
C THR A 118 1.75 -58.05 -4.82
N LYS A 119 0.52 -58.07 -4.27
CA LYS A 119 -0.64 -57.43 -4.89
C LYS A 119 -0.47 -55.92 -4.91
N ILE A 120 -0.03 -55.33 -3.80
CA ILE A 120 0.20 -53.88 -3.69
C ILE A 120 1.31 -53.42 -4.64
N LEU A 121 2.44 -54.13 -4.67
CA LEU A 121 3.55 -53.83 -5.57
C LEU A 121 3.13 -53.94 -7.05
N ASN A 122 2.31 -54.93 -7.41
CA ASN A 122 1.77 -55.05 -8.76
C ASN A 122 0.81 -53.91 -9.10
N GLN A 123 -0.04 -53.48 -8.16
CA GLN A 123 -0.89 -52.29 -8.34
C GLN A 123 -0.06 -51.02 -8.56
N LEU A 124 0.98 -50.81 -7.77
CA LEU A 124 1.90 -49.68 -7.94
C LEU A 124 2.63 -49.74 -9.29
N LYS A 125 3.09 -50.91 -9.72
CA LYS A 125 3.73 -51.10 -11.04
C LYS A 125 2.77 -50.81 -12.19
N MET A 126 1.52 -51.27 -12.11
CA MET A 126 0.50 -50.98 -13.13
C MET A 126 0.17 -49.49 -13.18
N ALA A 127 -0.03 -48.84 -12.03
CA ALA A 127 -0.27 -47.40 -11.96
C ALA A 127 0.93 -46.61 -12.52
N LEU A 128 2.16 -47.03 -12.21
CA LEU A 128 3.37 -46.44 -12.75
C LEU A 128 3.48 -46.62 -14.28
N GLY A 129 3.16 -47.80 -14.80
CA GLY A 129 3.12 -48.08 -16.25
C GLY A 129 2.06 -47.25 -16.99
N ASN A 130 0.96 -46.93 -16.31
CA ASN A 130 -0.10 -46.05 -16.82
C ASN A 130 0.19 -44.54 -16.60
N SER A 131 1.40 -44.19 -16.14
CA SER A 131 1.78 -42.81 -15.78
C SER A 131 0.91 -42.14 -14.70
N ASP A 132 0.18 -42.93 -13.89
CA ASP A 132 -0.56 -42.44 -12.73
C ASP A 132 0.39 -42.24 -11.54
N TYR A 133 1.31 -41.29 -11.68
CA TYR A 133 2.32 -41.02 -10.66
C TYR A 133 1.71 -40.51 -9.35
N LYS A 134 0.59 -39.77 -9.41
CA LYS A 134 -0.11 -39.30 -8.20
C LYS A 134 -0.71 -40.47 -7.42
N GLY A 135 -1.37 -41.40 -8.11
CA GLY A 135 -1.88 -42.63 -7.51
C GLY A 135 -0.78 -43.47 -6.86
N VAL A 136 0.37 -43.62 -7.53
CA VAL A 136 1.53 -44.33 -6.98
C VAL A 136 2.05 -43.67 -5.70
N VAL A 137 2.23 -42.34 -5.68
CA VAL A 137 2.70 -41.63 -4.48
C VAL A 137 1.71 -41.79 -3.33
N SER A 138 0.41 -41.55 -3.57
CA SER A 138 -0.62 -41.65 -2.53
C SER A 138 -0.72 -43.06 -1.94
N LEU A 139 -0.71 -44.08 -2.80
CA LEU A 139 -0.81 -45.47 -2.35
C LEU A 139 0.47 -45.94 -1.63
N SER A 140 1.65 -45.57 -2.12
CA SER A 140 2.92 -45.95 -1.49
C SER A 140 3.14 -45.25 -0.14
N GLU A 141 2.69 -44.01 0.04
CA GLU A 141 2.77 -43.29 1.33
C GLU A 141 2.08 -44.03 2.48
N LYS A 142 0.95 -44.69 2.19
CA LYS A 142 0.20 -45.49 3.17
C LYS A 142 1.04 -46.62 3.78
N TYR A 143 1.98 -47.16 3.01
CA TYR A 143 2.77 -48.35 3.35
C TYR A 143 4.26 -48.06 3.55
N LEU A 144 4.66 -46.79 3.57
CA LEU A 144 6.04 -46.36 3.83
C LEU A 144 6.66 -46.96 5.10
N PRO A 145 5.93 -47.14 6.22
CA PRO A 145 6.49 -47.73 7.44
C PRO A 145 7.05 -49.14 7.26
N SER A 146 6.63 -49.87 6.22
CA SER A 146 7.17 -51.21 5.89
C SER A 146 8.66 -51.19 5.55
N LYS A 147 9.20 -50.03 5.14
CA LYS A 147 10.59 -49.86 4.65
C LYS A 147 10.96 -50.85 3.53
N ASN A 148 9.96 -51.33 2.79
CA ASN A 148 10.19 -52.21 1.66
C ASN A 148 10.91 -51.44 0.55
N LYS A 149 12.08 -51.94 0.14
CA LYS A 149 12.93 -51.27 -0.85
C LYS A 149 12.23 -51.06 -2.19
N GLU A 150 11.53 -52.08 -2.69
CA GLU A 150 10.85 -52.01 -3.99
C GLU A 150 9.72 -50.97 -3.97
N LEU A 151 8.96 -50.89 -2.87
CA LEU A 151 7.94 -49.86 -2.69
C LEU A 151 8.56 -48.44 -2.70
N MET A 152 9.68 -48.25 -2.00
CA MET A 152 10.39 -46.97 -1.96
C MET A 152 10.92 -46.59 -3.34
N ASP A 153 11.52 -47.53 -4.08
CA ASP A 153 12.01 -47.33 -5.44
C ASP A 153 10.87 -46.93 -6.41
N LEU A 154 9.70 -47.57 -6.29
CA LEU A 154 8.51 -47.22 -7.08
C LEU A 154 7.99 -45.82 -6.74
N GLN A 155 7.99 -45.45 -5.46
CA GLN A 155 7.60 -44.11 -5.03
C GLN A 155 8.56 -43.05 -5.58
N GLU A 156 9.87 -43.29 -5.52
CA GLU A 156 10.88 -42.36 -6.01
C GLU A 156 10.77 -42.17 -7.54
N LYS A 157 10.55 -43.25 -8.29
CA LYS A 157 10.24 -43.20 -9.73
C LYS A 157 8.98 -42.37 -10.02
N ALA A 158 7.94 -42.50 -9.20
CA ALA A 158 6.73 -41.70 -9.38
C ALA A 158 6.94 -40.22 -9.04
N LYS A 159 7.67 -39.91 -7.97
CA LYS A 159 8.02 -38.53 -7.61
C LYS A 159 8.85 -37.85 -8.69
N SER A 160 9.87 -38.54 -9.21
CA SER A 160 10.67 -38.03 -10.34
C SER A 160 9.83 -37.86 -11.62
N GLY A 161 8.91 -38.77 -11.91
CA GLY A 161 7.92 -38.62 -12.99
C GLY A 161 7.06 -37.37 -12.85
N LEU A 162 6.52 -37.08 -11.66
CA LEU A 162 5.76 -35.86 -11.39
C LEU A 162 6.59 -34.59 -11.58
N ILE A 163 7.85 -34.61 -11.12
CA ILE A 163 8.77 -33.47 -11.30
C ILE A 163 9.04 -33.25 -12.80
N ALA A 164 9.26 -34.33 -13.57
CA ALA A 164 9.46 -34.24 -15.01
C ALA A 164 8.24 -33.68 -15.74
N ILE A 165 7.02 -34.11 -15.38
CA ILE A 165 5.78 -33.56 -15.93
C ILE A 165 5.66 -32.06 -15.60
N ALA A 166 5.82 -31.69 -14.32
CA ALA A 166 5.71 -30.30 -13.91
C ALA A 166 6.72 -29.41 -14.65
N LYS A 167 7.95 -29.90 -14.83
CA LYS A 167 8.98 -29.23 -15.62
C LYS A 167 8.57 -29.09 -17.10
N ALA A 168 8.06 -30.16 -17.71
CA ALA A 168 7.61 -30.14 -19.09
C ALA A 168 6.41 -29.20 -19.33
N GLU A 169 5.45 -29.18 -18.39
CA GLU A 169 4.32 -28.25 -18.41
C GLU A 169 4.78 -26.80 -18.31
N GLU A 170 5.72 -26.51 -17.42
CA GLU A 170 6.28 -25.17 -17.28
C GLU A 170 7.06 -24.75 -18.53
N GLU A 171 7.88 -25.63 -19.10
CA GLU A 171 8.56 -25.40 -20.37
C GLU A 171 7.57 -25.15 -21.52
N ALA A 172 6.45 -25.86 -21.56
CA ALA A 172 5.40 -25.65 -22.55
C ALA A 172 4.73 -24.27 -22.40
N LYS A 173 4.41 -23.85 -21.16
CA LYS A 173 3.87 -22.51 -20.87
C LYS A 173 4.85 -21.41 -21.27
N VAL A 174 6.13 -21.58 -20.95
CA VAL A 174 7.21 -20.65 -21.35
C VAL A 174 7.27 -20.52 -22.87
N LYS A 175 7.21 -21.63 -23.62
CA LYS A 175 7.20 -21.63 -25.08
C LYS A 175 5.97 -20.93 -25.65
N GLU A 176 4.78 -21.18 -25.08
CA GLU A 176 3.53 -20.53 -25.49
C GLU A 176 3.57 -19.03 -25.26
N LYS A 177 3.96 -18.59 -24.06
CA LYS A 177 4.10 -17.16 -23.72
C LYS A 177 5.12 -16.47 -24.61
N THR A 178 6.25 -17.12 -24.87
CA THR A 178 7.28 -16.63 -25.80
C THR A 178 6.68 -16.42 -27.20
N LYS A 179 5.92 -17.38 -27.71
CA LYS A 179 5.25 -17.28 -29.02
C LYS A 179 4.25 -16.13 -29.07
N GLU A 180 3.44 -15.96 -28.03
CA GLU A 180 2.49 -14.84 -27.91
C GLU A 180 3.19 -13.48 -27.96
N ILE A 181 4.26 -13.31 -27.16
CA ILE A 181 5.02 -12.05 -27.11
C ILE A 181 5.67 -11.77 -28.46
N LEU A 182 6.27 -12.78 -29.10
CA LEU A 182 6.85 -12.64 -30.44
C LEU A 182 5.80 -12.25 -31.47
N ALA A 183 4.57 -12.78 -31.38
CA ALA A 183 3.47 -12.40 -32.26
C ALA A 183 3.04 -10.94 -32.05
N LYS A 184 3.04 -10.44 -30.81
CA LYS A 184 2.78 -9.02 -30.50
C LYS A 184 3.88 -8.12 -31.08
N LEU A 185 5.15 -8.48 -30.88
CA LEU A 185 6.30 -7.73 -31.40
C LEU A 185 6.25 -7.55 -32.92
N LYS A 186 5.76 -8.55 -33.68
CA LYS A 186 5.60 -8.42 -35.14
C LYS A 186 4.61 -7.33 -35.57
N LYS A 187 3.64 -6.99 -34.72
CA LYS A 187 2.61 -5.98 -35.02
C LYS A 187 3.00 -4.57 -34.56
N ILE A 188 4.03 -4.46 -33.72
CA ILE A 188 4.42 -3.20 -33.09
C ILE A 188 5.52 -2.54 -33.93
N PRO A 189 5.34 -1.26 -34.35
CA PRO A 189 6.39 -0.53 -35.04
C PRO A 189 7.66 -0.41 -34.21
N VAL A 190 8.82 -0.42 -34.88
CA VAL A 190 10.15 -0.30 -34.23
C VAL A 190 10.30 1.02 -33.47
N SER A 191 9.59 2.07 -33.89
CA SER A 191 9.60 3.39 -33.24
C SER A 191 8.90 3.43 -31.88
N GLN A 192 8.06 2.44 -31.54
CA GLN A 192 7.41 2.35 -30.24
C GLN A 192 8.38 1.76 -29.20
N TYR A 193 9.40 2.53 -28.84
CA TYR A 193 10.52 2.03 -28.04
C TYR A 193 10.11 1.52 -26.66
N GLU A 194 9.17 2.20 -25.98
CA GLU A 194 8.73 1.80 -24.64
C GLU A 194 7.96 0.48 -24.65
N THR A 195 7.06 0.30 -25.62
CA THR A 195 6.28 -0.94 -25.78
C THR A 195 7.19 -2.10 -26.17
N ASN A 196 8.14 -1.88 -27.10
CA ASN A 196 9.14 -2.87 -27.45
C ASN A 196 10.01 -3.24 -26.25
N LEU A 197 10.47 -2.25 -25.47
CA LEU A 197 11.27 -2.47 -24.26
C LEU A 197 10.55 -3.38 -23.27
N ALA A 198 9.28 -3.10 -22.98
CA ALA A 198 8.48 -3.88 -22.06
C ALA A 198 8.36 -5.35 -22.50
N LEU A 199 8.05 -5.59 -23.78
CA LEU A 199 7.91 -6.94 -24.31
C LEU A 199 9.24 -7.72 -24.34
N TYR A 200 10.35 -7.05 -24.66
CA TYR A 200 11.67 -7.70 -24.59
C TYR A 200 12.10 -7.98 -23.14
N LYS A 201 11.65 -7.18 -22.17
CA LYS A 201 11.88 -7.45 -20.75
C LYS A 201 11.16 -8.72 -20.32
N GLU A 202 9.90 -8.90 -20.75
CA GLU A 202 9.14 -10.14 -20.52
C GLU A 202 9.82 -11.34 -21.18
N LEU A 203 10.29 -11.22 -22.43
CA LEU A 203 10.99 -12.30 -23.12
C LEU A 203 12.25 -12.77 -22.39
N VAL A 204 13.04 -11.85 -21.83
CA VAL A 204 14.24 -12.19 -21.05
C VAL A 204 13.85 -12.85 -19.72
N ALA A 205 12.75 -12.46 -19.09
CA ALA A 205 12.27 -13.10 -17.87
C ALA A 205 11.90 -14.59 -18.09
N TYR A 206 11.26 -14.89 -19.22
CA TYR A 206 10.91 -16.27 -19.61
C TYR A 206 12.09 -17.05 -20.22
N ASN A 207 13.03 -16.36 -20.86
CA ASN A 207 14.17 -16.97 -21.55
C ASN A 207 15.48 -16.27 -21.13
N PRO A 208 15.93 -16.45 -19.87
CA PRO A 208 17.07 -15.70 -19.32
C PRO A 208 18.41 -16.05 -19.96
N ASN A 209 18.49 -17.12 -20.75
CA ASN A 209 19.71 -17.53 -21.44
C ASN A 209 19.73 -17.16 -22.93
N ASP A 210 18.69 -16.47 -23.43
CA ASP A 210 18.63 -16.03 -24.83
C ASP A 210 19.33 -14.68 -25.01
N ASP A 211 20.52 -14.70 -25.61
CA ASP A 211 21.33 -13.50 -25.82
C ASP A 211 20.70 -12.53 -26.83
N LYS A 212 19.90 -13.01 -27.78
CA LYS A 212 19.21 -12.16 -28.74
C LYS A 212 18.19 -11.27 -28.03
N TYR A 213 17.44 -11.82 -27.08
CA TYR A 213 16.48 -11.03 -26.29
C TYR A 213 17.17 -10.04 -25.36
N LYS A 214 18.28 -10.43 -24.71
CA LYS A 214 19.08 -9.52 -23.89
C LYS A 214 19.62 -8.34 -24.70
N ASN A 215 20.17 -8.61 -25.88
CA ASN A 215 20.70 -7.58 -26.76
C ASN A 215 19.61 -6.61 -27.23
N LYS A 216 18.42 -7.11 -27.56
CA LYS A 216 17.27 -6.26 -27.92
C LYS A 216 16.76 -5.44 -26.73
N LEU A 217 16.68 -6.03 -25.54
CA LEU A 217 16.33 -5.32 -24.31
C LEU A 217 17.29 -4.15 -24.05
N SER A 218 18.60 -4.40 -24.18
CA SER A 218 19.64 -3.36 -24.05
C SER A 218 19.47 -2.26 -25.11
N PHE A 219 19.29 -2.63 -26.37
CA PHE A 219 19.07 -1.69 -27.47
C PHE A 219 17.87 -0.76 -27.21
N TYR A 220 16.71 -1.31 -26.86
CA TYR A 220 15.52 -0.50 -26.60
C TYR A 220 15.66 0.33 -25.32
N SER A 221 16.41 -0.15 -24.32
CA SER A 221 16.68 0.61 -23.09
C SER A 221 17.45 1.88 -23.40
N VAL A 222 18.47 1.81 -24.26
CA VAL A 222 19.20 2.97 -24.76
C VAL A 222 18.28 3.90 -25.56
N LYS A 223 17.46 3.36 -26.47
CA LYS A 223 16.54 4.18 -27.30
C LYS A 223 15.50 4.94 -26.49
N VAL A 224 14.95 4.34 -25.44
CA VAL A 224 14.02 5.03 -24.53
C VAL A 224 14.74 6.17 -23.80
N LYS A 225 15.96 5.95 -23.31
CA LYS A 225 16.76 7.01 -22.65
C LYS A 225 17.08 8.15 -23.60
N GLU A 226 17.55 7.85 -24.82
CA GLU A 226 17.82 8.86 -25.85
C GLU A 226 16.57 9.67 -26.21
N ALA A 227 15.41 9.02 -26.35
CA ALA A 227 14.16 9.70 -26.68
C ALA A 227 13.71 10.65 -25.56
N LYS A 228 13.80 10.19 -24.30
CA LYS A 228 13.48 11.02 -23.12
C LYS A 228 14.42 12.21 -22.99
N GLU A 229 15.70 12.01 -23.24
CA GLU A 229 16.68 13.10 -23.17
C GLU A 229 16.44 14.15 -24.27
N LYS A 230 16.15 13.72 -25.50
CA LYS A 230 15.79 14.65 -26.58
C LYS A 230 14.53 15.45 -26.26
N LEU A 231 13.53 14.82 -25.64
CA LEU A 231 12.31 15.50 -25.20
C LEU A 231 12.64 16.55 -24.12
N ARG A 232 13.44 16.17 -23.12
CA ARG A 232 13.88 17.07 -22.04
C ARG A 232 14.61 18.29 -22.58
N ILE A 233 15.57 18.11 -23.49
CA ILE A 233 16.31 19.20 -24.13
C ILE A 233 15.37 20.12 -24.92
N LYS A 234 14.39 19.55 -25.63
CA LYS A 234 13.40 20.33 -26.39
C LYS A 234 12.50 21.17 -25.48
N GLU A 235 12.03 20.59 -24.38
CA GLU A 235 11.23 21.29 -23.37
C GLU A 235 12.01 22.39 -22.67
N GLU A 236 13.27 22.11 -22.30
CA GLU A 236 14.17 23.08 -21.70
C GLU A 236 14.45 24.26 -22.64
N LYS A 237 14.76 23.97 -23.91
CA LYS A 237 14.92 25.01 -24.92
C LYS A 237 13.65 25.86 -25.06
N SER A 238 12.48 25.24 -25.11
CA SER A 238 11.20 25.96 -25.19
C SER A 238 10.93 26.81 -23.95
N ARG A 239 11.32 26.36 -22.75
CA ARG A 239 11.23 27.14 -21.51
C ARG A 239 12.17 28.34 -21.56
N ASN A 240 13.44 28.11 -21.91
CA ASN A 240 14.45 29.18 -22.01
C ASN A 240 14.04 30.23 -23.05
N GLU A 241 13.48 29.81 -24.20
CA GLU A 241 12.93 30.73 -25.20
C GLU A 241 11.75 31.55 -24.66
N ARG A 242 10.85 30.93 -23.88
CA ARG A 242 9.71 31.62 -23.26
C ARG A 242 10.16 32.61 -22.20
N GLU A 243 11.13 32.23 -21.36
CA GLU A 243 11.69 33.07 -20.31
C GLU A 243 12.46 34.25 -20.91
N ALA A 244 13.29 34.01 -21.93
CA ALA A 244 13.98 35.07 -22.67
C ALA A 244 12.99 36.07 -23.32
N LYS A 245 11.89 35.57 -23.90
CA LYS A 245 10.80 36.43 -24.42
C LYS A 245 10.14 37.25 -23.32
N LEU A 246 9.83 36.62 -22.19
CA LEU A 246 9.20 37.30 -21.05
C LEU A 246 10.11 38.39 -20.46
N ALA A 247 11.41 38.10 -20.35
CA ALA A 247 12.41 39.07 -19.89
C ALA A 247 12.57 40.23 -20.87
N LYS A 248 12.53 39.97 -22.19
CA LYS A 248 12.72 41.00 -23.22
C LYS A 248 11.49 41.88 -23.46
N PHE A 249 10.28 41.31 -23.44
CA PHE A 249 9.06 42.00 -23.87
C PHE A 249 7.97 42.08 -22.80
N GLY A 250 8.11 41.38 -21.67
CA GLY A 250 7.03 41.21 -20.71
C GLY A 250 5.96 40.21 -21.17
N LYS A 251 4.88 40.09 -20.39
CA LYS A 251 3.74 39.22 -20.73
C LYS A 251 3.06 39.74 -21.99
N ALA A 252 2.57 38.83 -22.83
CA ALA A 252 1.75 39.21 -23.98
C ALA A 252 0.49 39.96 -23.48
N PRO A 253 0.12 41.09 -24.11
CA PRO A 253 -1.10 41.81 -23.77
C PRO A 253 -2.32 40.92 -24.05
N VAL A 254 -3.31 41.02 -23.18
CA VAL A 254 -4.54 40.21 -23.26
C VAL A 254 -5.64 41.05 -23.89
N GLN A 255 -6.22 40.53 -24.96
CA GLN A 255 -7.34 41.19 -25.62
C GLN A 255 -8.59 41.10 -24.74
N SER A 256 -9.27 42.22 -24.56
CA SER A 256 -10.52 42.27 -23.81
C SER A 256 -11.60 41.45 -24.54
N PRO A 257 -12.31 40.55 -23.84
CA PRO A 257 -13.36 39.74 -24.44
C PRO A 257 -14.65 40.52 -24.75
N TRP A 258 -14.80 41.75 -24.24
CA TRP A 258 -16.05 42.53 -24.35
C TRP A 258 -16.07 43.44 -25.57
N ASP A 259 -14.96 44.10 -25.86
CA ASP A 259 -14.81 45.15 -26.87
C ASP A 259 -13.59 44.91 -27.78
N GLY A 260 -12.82 43.86 -27.55
CA GLY A 260 -11.65 43.51 -28.36
C GLY A 260 -10.49 44.49 -28.20
N SER A 261 -10.50 45.37 -27.19
CA SER A 261 -9.45 46.35 -26.93
C SER A 261 -8.27 45.75 -26.15
N TYR A 262 -7.19 46.52 -26.02
CA TYR A 262 -6.08 46.21 -25.13
C TYR A 262 -5.92 47.34 -24.12
N ARG A 263 -5.91 47.00 -22.83
CA ARG A 263 -5.80 47.98 -21.73
C ARG A 263 -4.55 48.86 -21.85
N GLU A 264 -3.45 48.31 -22.36
CA GLU A 264 -2.22 49.05 -22.60
C GLU A 264 -2.39 50.14 -23.67
N VAL A 265 -3.20 49.88 -24.71
CA VAL A 265 -3.50 50.82 -25.79
C VAL A 265 -4.48 51.89 -25.34
N GLU A 266 -5.54 51.51 -24.65
CA GLU A 266 -6.52 52.43 -24.05
C GLU A 266 -5.82 53.46 -23.16
N ARG A 267 -5.04 53.00 -22.18
CA ARG A 267 -4.27 53.86 -21.28
C ARG A 267 -3.27 54.76 -22.00
N TYR A 268 -2.70 54.30 -23.12
CA TYR A 268 -1.80 55.12 -23.92
C TYR A 268 -2.59 56.22 -24.63
N LEU A 269 -3.69 55.89 -25.28
CA LEU A 269 -4.53 56.85 -26.00
C LEU A 269 -5.11 57.91 -25.06
N GLU A 270 -5.68 57.52 -23.93
CA GLU A 270 -6.21 58.44 -22.91
C GLU A 270 -5.14 59.40 -22.38
N ARG A 271 -3.90 58.93 -22.20
CA ARG A 271 -2.80 59.76 -21.68
C ARG A 271 -2.39 60.87 -22.64
N TYR A 272 -2.48 60.63 -23.95
CA TYR A 272 -1.99 61.55 -24.97
C TYR A 272 -3.11 62.26 -25.76
N ALA A 273 -4.37 61.88 -25.55
CA ALA A 273 -5.52 62.53 -26.16
C ALA A 273 -5.77 63.92 -25.55
N ASN A 274 -6.32 64.84 -26.36
CA ASN A 274 -6.73 66.16 -25.87
C ASN A 274 -7.96 66.07 -24.96
N ASP A 275 -8.88 65.15 -25.27
CA ASP A 275 -10.10 64.86 -24.50
C ASP A 275 -10.12 63.35 -24.20
N PRO A 276 -9.49 62.90 -23.08
CA PRO A 276 -9.36 61.48 -22.75
C PRO A 276 -10.70 60.75 -22.64
N ASP A 277 -11.73 61.43 -22.11
CA ASP A 277 -13.07 60.86 -21.89
C ASP A 277 -13.81 60.58 -23.21
N SER A 278 -13.32 61.11 -24.33
CA SER A 278 -13.89 60.88 -25.66
C SER A 278 -13.30 59.67 -26.40
N ILE A 279 -12.29 59.00 -25.82
CA ILE A 279 -11.60 57.88 -26.45
C ILE A 279 -12.45 56.63 -26.41
N GLU A 280 -12.69 56.04 -27.59
CA GLU A 280 -13.35 54.75 -27.72
C GLU A 280 -12.57 53.87 -28.70
N ILE A 281 -12.27 52.64 -28.31
CA ILE A 281 -11.61 51.63 -29.16
C ILE A 281 -12.71 50.76 -29.78
N ASP A 282 -12.78 50.71 -31.11
CA ASP A 282 -13.79 49.93 -31.82
C ASP A 282 -13.41 48.44 -31.89
N ASN A 283 -12.15 48.15 -32.21
CA ASN A 283 -11.58 46.81 -32.25
C ASN A 283 -10.05 46.85 -32.34
N CYS A 284 -9.40 45.75 -32.00
CA CYS A 284 -7.99 45.51 -32.26
C CYS A 284 -7.75 44.16 -32.95
N THR A 285 -6.63 44.04 -33.66
CA THR A 285 -6.15 42.78 -34.22
C THR A 285 -5.63 41.84 -33.12
N PRO A 286 -5.62 40.52 -33.33
CA PRO A 286 -4.91 39.61 -32.44
C PRO A 286 -3.44 40.01 -32.26
N VAL A 287 -2.90 39.74 -31.07
CA VAL A 287 -1.52 40.05 -30.74
C VAL A 287 -0.56 39.28 -31.64
N SER A 288 0.34 40.02 -32.28
CA SER A 288 1.45 39.48 -33.06
C SER A 288 2.78 39.88 -32.42
N GLN A 289 3.88 39.29 -32.87
CA GLN A 289 5.21 39.58 -32.33
C GLN A 289 6.13 40.11 -33.44
N ASN A 290 6.83 41.21 -33.18
CA ASN A 290 7.89 41.73 -34.04
C ASN A 290 9.24 41.76 -33.30
N LYS A 291 10.27 42.38 -33.89
CA LYS A 291 11.62 42.46 -33.29
C LYS A 291 11.67 43.30 -32.00
N ASN A 292 10.71 44.22 -31.85
CA ASN A 292 10.69 45.29 -30.86
C ASN A 292 9.68 45.06 -29.73
N GLY A 293 8.64 44.24 -29.92
CA GLY A 293 7.66 43.95 -28.88
C GLY A 293 6.44 43.18 -29.36
N TRP A 294 5.39 43.22 -28.55
CA TRP A 294 4.06 42.74 -28.90
C TRP A 294 3.35 43.79 -29.75
N GLN A 295 2.84 43.42 -30.92
CA GLN A 295 2.25 44.35 -31.87
C GLN A 295 0.75 44.08 -32.02
N VAL A 296 -0.04 45.15 -31.87
CA VAL A 296 -1.50 45.15 -32.02
C VAL A 296 -1.91 46.36 -32.86
N GLY A 297 -2.84 46.18 -33.79
CA GLY A 297 -3.41 47.28 -34.57
C GLY A 297 -4.82 47.57 -34.07
N CYS A 298 -5.12 48.83 -33.76
CA CYS A 298 -6.43 49.20 -33.20
C CYS A 298 -7.10 50.32 -34.01
N ASN A 299 -8.41 50.17 -34.23
CA ASN A 299 -9.27 51.26 -34.67
C ASN A 299 -9.84 51.96 -33.44
N TYR A 300 -9.72 53.29 -33.39
CA TYR A 300 -10.22 54.09 -32.27
C TYR A 300 -10.72 55.44 -32.76
N ARG A 301 -11.56 56.07 -31.94
CA ARG A 301 -12.09 57.42 -32.17
C ARG A 301 -11.89 58.29 -30.94
N GLY A 302 -11.78 59.60 -31.15
CA GLY A 302 -11.64 60.60 -30.09
C GLY A 302 -11.89 62.01 -30.59
N ARG A 303 -12.15 62.93 -29.67
CA ARG A 303 -12.37 64.36 -29.96
C ARG A 303 -11.04 65.07 -30.13
N ASN A 304 -10.92 65.85 -31.22
CA ASN A 304 -9.75 66.68 -31.48
C ASN A 304 -9.82 68.03 -30.73
N ALA A 305 -8.75 68.84 -30.83
CA ALA A 305 -8.67 70.14 -30.17
C ALA A 305 -9.74 71.16 -30.61
N PHE A 306 -10.42 70.92 -31.73
CA PHE A 306 -11.52 71.77 -32.25
C PHE A 306 -12.91 71.21 -31.91
N GLY A 307 -12.98 70.17 -31.08
CA GLY A 307 -14.25 69.59 -30.64
C GLY A 307 -14.87 68.55 -31.59
N GLY A 308 -14.23 68.23 -32.71
CA GLY A 308 -14.72 67.25 -33.69
C GLY A 308 -14.26 65.82 -33.40
N MET A 309 -15.12 64.83 -33.63
CA MET A 309 -14.78 63.40 -33.51
C MET A 309 -13.99 62.91 -34.73
N VAL A 310 -12.85 62.26 -34.50
CA VAL A 310 -11.98 61.72 -35.55
C VAL A 310 -11.73 60.23 -35.29
N ARG A 311 -11.77 59.41 -36.34
CA ARG A 311 -11.45 57.98 -36.30
C ARG A 311 -10.08 57.72 -36.92
N GLN A 312 -9.28 56.86 -36.29
CA GLN A 312 -7.93 56.52 -36.74
C GLN A 312 -7.65 55.02 -36.55
N PHE A 313 -6.74 54.50 -37.37
CA PHE A 313 -6.12 53.19 -37.18
C PHE A 313 -4.63 53.39 -36.95
N SER A 314 -4.06 52.73 -35.95
CA SER A 314 -2.63 52.80 -35.67
C SER A 314 -2.13 51.45 -35.16
N TRP A 315 -0.84 51.17 -35.41
CA TRP A 315 -0.16 50.02 -34.83
C TRP A 315 0.55 50.44 -33.55
N PHE A 316 0.41 49.63 -32.51
CA PHE A 316 1.04 49.87 -31.21
C PHE A 316 2.00 48.73 -30.89
N THR A 317 3.23 49.09 -30.50
CA THR A 317 4.22 48.14 -29.98
C THR A 317 4.23 48.22 -28.45
N ILE A 318 3.93 47.10 -27.79
CA ILE A 318 3.81 46.96 -26.34
C ILE A 318 4.99 46.16 -25.79
N VAL A 319 5.64 46.71 -24.77
CA VAL A 319 6.72 46.10 -24.01
C VAL A 319 6.50 46.35 -22.53
N HIS A 320 6.58 45.30 -21.71
CA HIS A 320 6.36 45.36 -20.25
C HIS A 320 5.04 46.05 -19.85
N GLY A 321 3.97 45.80 -20.61
CA GLY A 321 2.64 46.37 -20.34
C GLY A 321 2.52 47.87 -20.65
N MET A 322 3.42 48.40 -21.49
CA MET A 322 3.41 49.79 -21.93
C MET A 322 3.58 49.87 -23.44
N VAL A 323 2.80 50.75 -24.07
CA VAL A 323 3.04 51.12 -25.48
C VAL A 323 4.33 51.95 -25.54
N ILE A 324 5.31 51.46 -26.30
CA ILE A 324 6.59 52.14 -26.52
C ILE A 324 6.66 52.84 -27.88
N GLU A 325 5.81 52.44 -28.83
CA GLU A 325 5.79 53.00 -30.18
C GLU A 325 4.37 52.94 -30.76
N LYS A 326 3.99 54.02 -31.46
CA LYS A 326 2.76 54.14 -32.26
C LYS A 326 3.17 54.45 -33.70
N HIS A 327 2.70 53.65 -34.65
CA HIS A 327 2.94 53.83 -36.09
C HIS A 327 1.69 54.27 -36.84
#